data_AF-A0AAU6J321-F1
#
_entry.id   AF-A0AAU6J321-F1
#
_cell.length_a   1.000
_cell.length_b   1.000
_cell.length_c   1.000
_cell.angle_alpha   90.00
_cell.angle_beta   90.00
_cell.angle_gamma   90.00
#
_symmetry.space_group_name_H-M   'P 1'
#
loop_
_entity.id
_entity.type
_entity.pdbx_description
1 polymer ?
#
loop_
_entity_poly.entity_id
_entity_poly.type
_entity_poly.pdbx_seq_one_letter_code
_entity_poly.pdbx_strand_id
1 'polypeptide(L)'
;MSAALRPAVARITASLSTAALSLGLLTGCMAQGPAGVVVAKDYRTPPATKTRPYFLTVRTANGDRTTFQVYVKDFDRCAIGERYPACTKS
;
A
#
# COMPACT_ATOMS: atom_id res chain seq x y z
N MET A 1 28.44 42.10 19.96
CA MET A 1 29.11 41.91 18.66
C MET A 1 29.62 40.47 18.61
N SER A 2 29.23 39.71 17.57
CA SER A 2 29.83 38.42 17.13
C SER A 2 29.66 37.18 18.06
N ALA A 3 29.46 35.94 17.60
CA ALA A 3 29.21 35.38 16.28
C ALA A 3 28.82 33.88 16.41
N ALA A 4 28.18 33.38 15.34
CA ALA A 4 28.28 32.05 14.75
C ALA A 4 27.69 30.79 15.46
N LEU A 5 26.58 30.34 14.88
CA LEU A 5 26.19 28.94 14.71
C LEU A 5 27.34 28.10 14.10
N ARG A 6 27.46 26.84 14.53
CA ARG A 6 27.33 25.65 13.64
C ARG A 6 27.26 24.32 14.42
N PRO A 7 26.50 23.33 13.92
CA PRO A 7 26.22 22.08 14.61
C PRO A 7 27.29 21.02 14.32
N ALA A 8 27.64 20.22 15.33
CA ALA A 8 28.40 19.00 15.14
C ALA A 8 27.43 17.86 14.76
N VAL A 9 27.53 17.42 13.50
CA VAL A 9 26.91 16.20 12.99
C VAL A 9 27.48 14.99 13.76
N ALA A 10 26.63 14.23 14.43
CA ALA A 10 26.98 12.95 15.02
C ALA A 10 25.98 11.86 14.62
N ARG A 11 26.38 11.10 13.59
CA ARG A 11 26.28 9.64 13.41
C ARG A 11 24.93 8.96 13.74
N ILE A 12 24.20 8.69 12.66
CA ILE A 12 23.45 7.47 12.30
C ILE A 12 23.27 6.46 13.46
N THR A 13 22.16 6.57 14.17
CA THR A 13 21.56 5.46 14.91
C THR A 13 20.63 4.70 13.97
N ALA A 14 20.99 3.46 13.66
CA ALA A 14 20.20 2.55 12.86
C ALA A 14 18.86 2.26 13.56
N SER A 15 17.77 2.84 13.05
CA SER A 15 16.43 2.47 13.49
C SER A 15 16.09 1.11 12.89
N LEU A 16 16.16 0.06 13.72
CA LEU A 16 15.53 -1.23 13.43
C LEU A 16 14.02 -1.01 13.32
N SER A 17 13.55 -0.78 12.11
CA SER A 17 12.12 -0.82 11.79
C SER A 17 11.70 -2.29 11.76
N THR A 18 11.27 -2.82 12.91
CA THR A 18 10.57 -4.11 12.99
C THR A 18 9.23 -3.97 12.26
N ALA A 19 9.22 -4.34 10.98
CA ALA A 19 8.01 -4.52 10.21
C ALA A 19 7.19 -5.65 10.85
N ALA A 20 6.17 -5.29 11.64
CA ALA A 20 5.20 -6.23 12.14
C ALA A 20 4.34 -6.74 10.96
N LEU A 21 4.68 -7.94 10.47
CA LEU A 21 3.90 -8.68 9.51
C LEU A 21 2.68 -9.28 10.20
N SER A 22 1.52 -8.63 10.06
CA SER A 22 0.24 -9.23 10.44
C SER A 22 -0.18 -10.21 9.34
N LEU A 23 0.08 -11.51 9.55
CA LEU A 23 -0.49 -12.59 8.74
C LEU A 23 -1.99 -12.71 9.02
N GLY A 24 -2.81 -12.06 8.19
CA GLY A 24 -4.25 -12.34 8.10
C GLY A 24 -4.49 -13.50 7.14
N LEU A 25 -4.61 -14.73 7.67
CA LEU A 25 -5.04 -15.90 6.91
C LEU A 25 -6.58 -16.04 6.90
N LEU A 26 -7.11 -16.12 5.67
CA LEU A 26 -8.32 -16.82 5.22
C LEU A 26 -9.69 -16.49 5.85
N THR A 27 -10.50 -15.75 5.09
CA THR A 27 -11.88 -16.16 4.80
C THR A 27 -12.18 -16.01 3.31
N GLY A 28 -12.74 -17.07 2.72
CA GLY A 28 -13.05 -17.20 1.30
C GLY A 28 -14.30 -16.43 0.92
N CYS A 29 -14.11 -15.18 0.54
CA CYS A 29 -14.88 -14.42 -0.44
C CYS A 29 -13.86 -13.39 -0.94
N MET A 30 -13.76 -13.08 -2.23
CA MET A 30 -12.83 -12.04 -2.71
C MET A 30 -13.27 -10.72 -2.07
N ALA A 31 -12.75 -10.44 -0.87
CA ALA A 31 -13.17 -9.30 -0.08
C ALA A 31 -12.81 -8.07 -0.90
N GLN A 32 -13.82 -7.30 -1.30
CA GLN A 32 -13.60 -5.90 -1.64
C GLN A 32 -12.79 -5.34 -0.46
N GLY A 33 -11.50 -5.05 -0.68
CA GLY A 33 -10.59 -4.68 0.40
C GLY A 33 -11.06 -3.48 1.23
N PRO A 34 -10.32 -3.09 2.27
CA PRO A 34 -10.77 -2.01 3.15
C PRO A 34 -10.95 -0.69 2.39
N ALA A 35 -11.90 0.12 2.85
CA ALA A 35 -12.06 1.47 2.35
C ALA A 35 -10.82 2.32 2.68
N GLY A 36 -10.38 3.14 1.73
CA GLY A 36 -9.18 3.95 1.89
C GLY A 36 -8.78 4.69 0.62
N VAL A 37 -7.65 5.37 0.68
CA VAL A 37 -7.04 6.04 -0.48
C VAL A 37 -6.04 5.09 -1.12
N VAL A 38 -6.15 4.85 -2.42
CA VAL A 38 -5.18 4.02 -3.16
C VAL A 38 -3.82 4.73 -3.15
N VAL A 39 -2.80 4.07 -2.62
CA VAL A 39 -1.42 4.60 -2.52
C VAL A 39 -0.42 3.83 -3.36
N ALA A 40 -0.74 2.60 -3.78
CA ALA A 40 0.07 1.83 -4.70
C ALA A 40 -0.77 0.83 -5.49
N LYS A 41 -0.24 0.44 -6.65
CA LYS A 41 -0.78 -0.57 -7.57
C LYS A 41 0.36 -1.52 -7.92
N ASP A 42 0.10 -2.82 -7.87
CA ASP A 42 1.09 -3.84 -8.21
C ASP A 42 0.44 -5.02 -8.95
N TYR A 43 1.22 -5.74 -9.74
CA TYR A 43 0.82 -6.98 -10.40
C TYR A 43 2.00 -7.94 -10.48
N ARG A 44 1.73 -9.24 -10.45
CA ARG A 44 2.78 -10.26 -10.57
C ARG A 44 2.68 -10.96 -11.90
N THR A 45 3.79 -11.12 -12.62
CA THR A 45 3.80 -11.93 -13.83
C THR A 45 3.58 -13.40 -13.46
N PRO A 46 2.45 -14.01 -13.86
CA PRO A 46 2.22 -15.41 -13.58
C PRO A 46 3.05 -16.30 -14.53
N PRO A 47 3.24 -17.59 -14.21
CA PRO A 47 3.60 -18.59 -15.21
C PRO A 47 2.62 -18.53 -16.38
N ALA A 48 3.07 -18.86 -17.61
CA ALA A 48 2.32 -18.67 -18.87
C ALA A 48 0.90 -19.25 -18.89
N THR A 49 0.58 -20.20 -18.00
CA THR A 49 -0.71 -20.90 -17.91
C THR A 49 -1.69 -20.31 -16.90
N LYS A 50 -1.38 -19.19 -16.22
CA LYS A 50 -2.23 -18.63 -15.16
C LYS A 50 -2.62 -17.17 -15.36
N THR A 51 -3.76 -16.80 -14.78
CA THR A 51 -4.25 -15.42 -14.72
C THR A 51 -3.32 -14.54 -13.89
N ARG A 52 -3.01 -13.33 -14.38
CA ARG A 52 -2.20 -12.33 -13.68
C ARG A 52 -2.97 -11.82 -12.44
N PRO A 53 -2.43 -11.94 -11.22
CA PRO A 53 -3.03 -11.32 -10.05
C PRO A 53 -2.69 -9.82 -10.00
N TYR A 54 -3.68 -9.01 -9.64
CA TYR A 54 -3.58 -7.56 -9.50
C TYR A 54 -3.85 -7.16 -8.07
N PHE A 55 -3.10 -6.18 -7.57
CA PHE A 55 -3.16 -5.75 -6.17
C PHE A 55 -3.27 -4.24 -6.08
N LEU A 56 -4.11 -3.79 -5.13
CA LEU A 56 -4.13 -2.40 -4.67
C LEU A 56 -3.58 -2.34 -3.26
N THR A 57 -2.87 -1.27 -2.95
CA THR A 57 -2.57 -0.88 -1.57
C THR A 57 -3.33 0.39 -1.24
N VAL A 58 -4.12 0.36 -0.17
CA VAL A 58 -4.85 1.52 0.32
C VAL A 58 -4.28 2.00 1.65
N ARG A 59 -4.34 3.30 1.89
CA ARG A 59 -4.20 3.88 3.23
C ARG A 59 -5.59 4.06 3.84
N THR A 60 -5.84 3.38 4.96
CA THR A 60 -7.12 3.43 5.68
C THR A 60 -7.25 4.75 6.48
N ALA A 61 -8.43 4.99 7.06
CA ALA A 61 -8.66 6.15 7.92
C ALA A 61 -7.74 6.17 9.17
N ASN A 62 -7.32 5.00 9.65
CA ASN A 62 -6.40 4.85 10.77
C ASN A 62 -4.94 5.14 10.39
N GLY A 63 -4.66 5.35 9.09
CA GLY A 63 -3.31 5.54 8.57
C GLY A 63 -2.61 4.24 8.16
N ASP A 64 -3.21 3.08 8.42
CA ASP A 64 -2.66 1.78 8.05
C ASP A 64 -2.60 1.59 6.54
N ARG A 65 -1.59 0.86 6.06
CA ARG A 65 -1.48 0.44 4.66
C ARG A 65 -1.90 -1.02 4.53
N THR A 66 -2.88 -1.29 3.68
CA THR A 66 -3.36 -2.65 3.42
C THR A 66 -3.28 -2.97 1.95
N THR A 67 -2.58 -4.05 1.61
CA THR A 67 -2.50 -4.59 0.24
C THR A 67 -3.46 -5.76 0.11
N PHE A 68 -4.27 -5.77 -0.96
CA PHE A 68 -5.22 -6.84 -1.23
C PHE A 68 -5.36 -7.07 -2.74
N GLN A 69 -5.78 -8.28 -3.12
CA GLN A 69 -6.00 -8.65 -4.50
C GLN A 69 -7.32 -8.06 -5.01
N VAL A 70 -7.32 -7.61 -6.26
CA VAL A 70 -8.50 -7.10 -6.97
C VAL A 70 -8.65 -7.74 -8.34
N TYR A 71 -9.83 -7.61 -8.93
CA TYR A 71 -10.01 -7.92 -10.35
C TYR A 71 -9.33 -6.87 -11.22
N VAL A 72 -8.92 -7.27 -12.43
CA VAL A 72 -8.28 -6.37 -13.41
C VAL A 72 -9.14 -5.12 -13.70
N LYS A 73 -10.47 -5.26 -13.72
CA LYS A 73 -11.39 -4.13 -13.94
C LYS A 73 -11.26 -3.06 -12.85
N ASP A 74 -11.21 -3.47 -11.59
CA ASP A 74 -11.05 -2.54 -10.46
C ASP A 74 -9.63 -1.97 -10.43
N PHE A 75 -8.63 -2.80 -10.78
CA PHE A 75 -7.25 -2.35 -10.91
C PHE A 75 -7.11 -1.25 -11.96
N ASP A 76 -7.67 -1.42 -13.16
CA ASP A 76 -7.55 -0.43 -14.23
C ASP A 76 -8.37 0.85 -13.93
N ARG A 77 -9.53 0.69 -13.28
CA ARG A 77 -10.43 1.80 -12.97
C ARG A 77 -9.93 2.69 -11.83
N CYS A 78 -9.28 2.11 -10.81
CA CYS A 78 -8.80 2.86 -9.66
C CYS A 78 -7.38 3.41 -9.88
N ALA A 79 -7.23 4.73 -9.77
CA ALA A 79 -5.94 5.42 -9.82
C ALA A 79 -5.35 5.68 -8.42
N ILE A 80 -4.04 5.93 -8.35
CA ILE A 80 -3.38 6.37 -7.11
C ILE A 80 -3.95 7.73 -6.71
N GLY A 81 -4.32 7.87 -5.44
CA GLY A 81 -4.98 9.06 -4.87
C GLY A 81 -6.50 8.95 -4.82
N GLU A 82 -7.11 7.98 -5.52
CA GLU A 82 -8.56 7.80 -5.48
C GLU A 82 -9.04 7.02 -4.26
N ARG A 83 -10.32 7.17 -3.95
CA ARG A 83 -10.97 6.49 -2.83
C ARG A 83 -11.52 5.13 -3.27
N TYR A 84 -11.01 4.07 -2.67
CA TYR A 84 -11.56 2.72 -2.77
C TYR A 84 -12.65 2.52 -1.70
N PRO A 85 -13.77 1.82 -1.98
CA PRO A 85 -14.15 1.23 -3.27
C PRO A 85 -14.91 2.20 -4.19
N ALA A 86 -14.99 3.51 -3.91
CA ALA A 86 -15.76 4.43 -4.75
C ALA A 86 -15.29 4.47 -6.22
N CYS A 87 -13.98 4.37 -6.45
CA CYS A 87 -13.39 4.28 -7.78
C CYS A 87 -13.83 3.02 -8.56
N THR A 88 -14.40 2.00 -7.94
CA THR A 88 -14.79 0.77 -8.66
C THR A 88 -16.12 0.89 -9.40
N LYS A 89 -16.85 2.02 -9.29
CA LYS A 89 -18.24 2.14 -9.78
C LYS A 89 -18.44 3.01 -11.05
N SER A 90 -17.38 3.42 -11.74
CA SER A 90 -17.48 4.18 -13.00
C SER A 90 -18.25 3.50 -14.13
#